data_AF-A0A8J8TTG2-F1
#
_entry.id   AF-A0A8J8TTG2-F1
#
_cell.length_a   1.000
_cell.length_b   1.000
_cell.length_c   1.000
_cell.angle_alpha   90.00
_cell.angle_beta   90.00
_cell.angle_gamma   90.00
#
_symmetry.space_group_name_H-M   'P 1'
#
loop_
_entity.id
_entity.type
_entity.pdbx_description
1 polymer ?
#
loop_
_entity_poly.entity_id
_entity_poly.type
_entity_poly.pdbx_seq_one_letter_code
_entity_poly.pdbx_strand_id
1 'polypeptide(L)'
;MNGEDSRRETLDTSNLLAEAIPIGKLLAVWSLIAAGPLLYAVFVDSSSPIGIVSRFLGEFVLFLGGANALLYVIARAMTLSRTERV
;
A
#
# COMPACT_ATOMS: atom_id res chain seq x y z
N MET A 1 29.70 31.69 4.60
CA MET A 1 28.39 31.15 4.18
C MET A 1 28.62 29.67 3.87
N ASN A 2 28.02 28.81 4.70
CA ASN A 2 28.36 27.40 4.88
C ASN A 2 27.82 26.54 3.74
N GLY A 3 28.66 25.66 3.18
CA GLY A 3 28.31 24.70 2.12
C GLY A 3 27.50 23.48 2.60
N GLU A 4 26.66 23.64 3.63
CA GLU A 4 25.86 22.55 4.20
C GLU A 4 24.41 22.49 3.66
N ASP A 5 23.90 23.58 3.07
CA ASP A 5 22.51 23.61 2.55
C ASP A 5 22.35 22.91 1.18
N SER A 6 23.36 22.94 0.30
CA SER A 6 23.25 22.32 -1.04
C SER A 6 23.21 20.78 -1.03
N ARG A 7 23.45 20.12 0.11
CA ARG A 7 23.39 18.65 0.19
C ARG A 7 21.98 18.11 0.50
N ARG A 8 21.01 18.99 0.78
CA ARG A 8 19.62 18.62 1.10
C ARG A 8 18.63 18.82 -0.06
N GLU A 9 19.06 19.38 -1.19
CA GLU A 9 18.11 20.01 -2.12
C GLU A 9 17.67 19.18 -3.33
N THR A 10 18.11 17.93 -3.45
CA THR A 10 17.47 17.02 -4.40
C THR A 10 17.04 15.77 -3.67
N LEU A 11 15.84 15.83 -3.08
CA LEU A 11 15.08 14.64 -2.80
C LEU A 11 15.07 13.83 -4.11
N ASP A 12 15.85 12.75 -4.19
CA ASP A 12 16.00 11.99 -5.42
C ASP A 12 14.68 11.26 -5.68
N THR A 13 13.80 11.95 -6.40
CA THR A 13 12.46 11.48 -6.76
C THR A 13 12.53 10.18 -7.53
N SER A 14 13.62 9.92 -8.25
CA SER A 14 13.86 8.67 -8.98
C SER A 14 14.01 7.50 -8.00
N ASN A 15 14.72 7.71 -6.90
CA ASN A 15 14.93 6.71 -5.86
C ASN A 15 13.65 6.48 -5.04
N LEU A 16 12.91 7.55 -4.73
CA LEU A 16 11.59 7.47 -4.11
C LEU A 16 10.59 6.68 -4.97
N LEU A 17 10.59 6.91 -6.28
CA LEU A 17 9.69 6.19 -7.20
C LEU A 17 10.08 4.71 -7.30
N ALA A 18 11.38 4.41 -7.36
CA ALA A 18 11.88 3.04 -7.36
C ALA A 18 11.45 2.26 -6.10
N GLU A 19 11.34 2.95 -4.96
CA GLU A 19 10.89 2.38 -3.69
C GLU A 19 9.35 2.32 -3.56
N ALA A 20 8.63 3.23 -4.23
CA ALA A 20 7.17 3.25 -4.26
C ALA A 20 6.56 2.18 -5.18
N ILE A 21 7.26 1.78 -6.26
CA ILE A 21 6.81 0.73 -7.19
C ILE A 21 6.42 -0.58 -6.48
N PRO A 22 7.25 -1.19 -5.61
CA PRO A 22 6.88 -2.44 -4.95
C PRO A 22 5.65 -2.29 -4.04
N ILE A 23 5.48 -1.14 -3.38
CA ILE A 23 4.29 -0.85 -2.56
C ILE A 23 3.05 -0.76 -3.46
N GLY A 24 3.15 0.00 -4.57
CA GLY A 24 2.08 0.14 -5.55
C GLY A 24 1.65 -1.21 -6.14
N LYS A 25 2.61 -2.10 -6.43
CA LYS A 25 2.33 -3.46 -6.89
C LYS A 25 1.61 -4.30 -5.82
N LEU A 26 2.02 -4.19 -4.55
CA LEU A 26 1.34 -4.89 -3.46
C LEU A 26 -0.12 -4.43 -3.35
N LEU A 27 -0.35 -3.12 -3.34
CA LEU A 27 -1.69 -2.53 -3.27
C LEU A 27 -2.54 -2.95 -4.47
N ALA A 28 -1.98 -2.89 -5.69
CA ALA A 28 -2.70 -3.28 -6.90
C ALA A 28 -3.21 -4.72 -6.85
N VAL A 29 -2.40 -5.66 -6.35
CA VAL A 29 -2.80 -7.06 -6.21
C VAL A 29 -3.97 -7.20 -5.22
N TRP A 30 -3.85 -6.60 -4.04
CA TRP A 30 -4.91 -6.70 -3.03
C TRP A 30 -6.19 -6.00 -3.46
N SER A 31 -6.09 -4.85 -4.13
CA SER A 31 -7.25 -4.16 -4.70
C SER A 31 -7.94 -5.00 -5.77
N LEU A 32 -7.18 -5.70 -6.62
CA LEU A 32 -7.75 -6.57 -7.65
C LEU A 32 -8.47 -7.79 -7.03
N ILE A 33 -7.92 -8.38 -5.97
CA ILE A 33 -8.56 -9.49 -5.25
C ILE A 33 -9.86 -9.01 -4.59
N ALA A 34 -9.82 -7.86 -3.91
CA ALA A 34 -11.00 -7.28 -3.26
C ALA A 34 -12.07 -6.80 -4.26
N ALA A 35 -11.68 -6.48 -5.50
CA ALA A 35 -12.62 -6.01 -6.51
C ALA A 35 -13.72 -7.03 -6.80
N GLY A 36 -13.44 -8.34 -6.80
CA GLY A 36 -14.45 -9.37 -7.07
C GLY A 36 -15.64 -9.30 -6.10
N PRO A 37 -15.43 -9.47 -4.78
CA PRO A 37 -16.49 -9.36 -3.78
C PRO A 37 -17.19 -7.98 -3.76
N LEU A 38 -16.42 -6.89 -3.93
CA LEU A 38 -16.98 -5.54 -3.91
C LEU A 38 -17.85 -5.24 -5.13
N LEU A 39 -17.39 -5.62 -6.33
CA LEU A 39 -18.16 -5.47 -7.55
C LEU A 39 -19.41 -6.33 -7.50
N TYR A 40 -19.31 -7.56 -7.00
CA TYR A 40 -20.48 -8.42 -6.80
C TYR A 40 -21.52 -7.76 -5.87
N ALA A 41 -21.07 -7.17 -4.76
CA ALA A 41 -21.95 -6.47 -3.83
C ALA A 41 -22.65 -5.24 -4.44
N VAL A 42 -22.12 -4.63 -5.50
CA VAL A 42 -22.76 -3.51 -6.22
C VAL A 42 -23.97 -3.96 -7.05
N PHE A 43 -23.93 -5.17 -7.61
CA PHE A 43 -25.00 -5.69 -8.46
C PHE A 43 -26.10 -6.44 -7.69
N VAL A 44 -25.88 -6.71 -6.40
CA VAL A 44 -26.83 -7.35 -5.52
C VAL A 44 -27.62 -6.31 -4.74
N ASP A 45 -28.89 -6.59 -4.44
CA ASP A 45 -29.70 -5.74 -3.59
C ASP A 45 -29.01 -5.46 -2.24
N SER A 46 -28.97 -4.19 -1.85
CA SER A 46 -28.28 -3.68 -0.66
C SER A 46 -28.78 -4.28 0.66
N SER A 47 -30.05 -4.70 0.70
CA SER A 47 -30.64 -5.41 1.85
C SER A 47 -30.37 -6.91 1.85
N SER A 48 -29.80 -7.46 0.77
CA SER A 48 -29.57 -8.89 0.67
C SER A 48 -28.42 -9.31 1.59
N PRO A 49 -28.61 -10.35 2.44
CA PRO A 49 -27.54 -10.87 3.28
C PRO A 49 -26.28 -11.25 2.50
N ILE A 50 -26.44 -11.74 1.26
CA ILE A 50 -25.30 -12.12 0.41
C ILE A 50 -24.49 -10.88 -0.01
N GLY A 51 -25.16 -9.77 -0.34
CA GLY A 51 -24.50 -8.52 -0.72
C GLY A 51 -23.73 -7.90 0.45
N ILE A 52 -24.33 -7.95 1.64
CA ILE A 52 -23.71 -7.50 2.89
C ILE A 52 -22.43 -8.30 3.18
N VAL A 53 -22.52 -9.64 3.16
CA VAL A 53 -21.36 -10.51 3.41
C VAL A 53 -20.26 -10.29 2.36
N SER A 54 -20.62 -10.19 1.08
CA SER A 54 -19.65 -9.93 0.01
C SER A 54 -18.94 -8.58 0.17
N ARG A 55 -19.67 -7.54 0.62
CA ARG A 55 -19.08 -6.23 0.92
C ARG A 55 -18.09 -6.32 2.08
N PHE A 56 -18.49 -6.92 3.20
CA PHE A 56 -17.60 -7.13 4.34
C PHE A 56 -16.36 -7.93 3.96
N LEU A 57 -16.52 -8.97 3.13
CA LEU A 57 -15.39 -9.77 2.66
C LEU A 57 -14.43 -8.93 1.82
N GLY A 58 -14.94 -8.10 0.91
CA GLY A 58 -14.14 -7.19 0.10
C GLY A 58 -13.39 -6.15 0.93
N GLU A 59 -14.07 -5.49 1.87
CA GLU A 59 -13.48 -4.52 2.79
C GLU A 59 -12.41 -5.17 3.70
N PHE A 60 -12.66 -6.39 4.18
CA PHE A 60 -11.69 -7.15 4.96
C PHE A 60 -10.42 -7.48 4.15
N VAL A 61 -10.56 -7.89 2.89
CA VAL A 61 -9.40 -8.14 2.02
C VAL A 61 -8.59 -6.86 1.78
N LEU A 62 -9.26 -5.72 1.56
CA LEU A 62 -8.57 -4.42 1.44
C LEU A 62 -7.80 -4.06 2.72
N PHE A 63 -8.41 -4.30 3.88
CA PHE A 63 -7.77 -4.07 5.16
C PHE A 63 -6.50 -4.92 5.32
N LEU A 64 -6.57 -6.21 5.00
CA LEU A 64 -5.39 -7.10 5.00
C LEU A 64 -4.32 -6.62 4.02
N GLY A 65 -4.72 -6.14 2.84
CA GLY A 65 -3.80 -5.57 1.86
C GLY A 65 -3.08 -4.32 2.35
N GLY A 66 -3.81 -3.40 2.98
CA GLY A 66 -3.26 -2.20 3.60
C GLY A 66 -2.31 -2.53 4.76
N ALA A 67 -2.68 -3.48 5.62
CA ALA A 67 -1.82 -3.94 6.70
C ALA A 67 -0.51 -4.55 6.19
N ASN A 68 -0.57 -5.38 5.14
CA ASN A 68 0.62 -5.95 4.50
C ASN A 68 1.51 -4.87 3.85
N ALA A 69 0.92 -3.89 3.17
CA ALA A 69 1.67 -2.78 2.60
C ALA A 69 2.40 -1.98 3.69
N LEU A 70 1.74 -1.72 4.82
CA LEU A 70 2.34 -1.04 5.96
C LEU A 70 3.51 -1.85 6.57
N LEU A 71 3.33 -3.17 6.74
CA LEU A 71 4.40 -4.05 7.22
C LEU A 71 5.60 -4.06 6.28
N TYR A 72 5.35 -4.05 4.96
CA TYR A 72 6.42 -3.94 3.97
C TYR A 72 7.19 -2.63 4.09
N VAL A 73 6.49 -1.50 4.25
CA VAL A 73 7.11 -0.19 4.44
C VAL A 73 7.98 -0.18 5.71
N ILE A 74 7.47 -0.70 6.82
CA ILE A 74 8.21 -0.79 8.09
C ILE A 74 9.46 -1.66 7.91
N ALA A 75 9.33 -2.83 7.28
CA ALA A 75 10.45 -3.71 7.00
C ALA A 75 11.52 -3.01 6.16
N ARG A 76 11.11 -2.28 5.12
CA ARG A 76 12.02 -1.51 4.27
C ARG A 76 12.75 -0.42 5.04
N ALA A 77 12.03 0.36 5.86
CA ALA A 77 12.63 1.40 6.69
C ALA A 77 13.66 0.84 7.70
N MET A 78 13.39 -0.33 8.28
CA MET A 78 14.34 -1.02 9.15
C MET A 78 15.60 -1.49 8.41
N THR A 79 15.46 -1.95 7.16
CA THR A 79 16.61 -2.32 6.33
C THR A 79 17.48 -1.12 6.01
N LEU A 80 16.88 -0.01 5.55
CA LEU A 80 17.63 1.21 5.21
C LEU A 80 18.38 1.77 6.42
N SER A 81 17.68 1.90 7.56
CA SER A 81 18.29 2.42 8.79
C SER A 81 19.41 1.55 9.36
N ARG A 82 19.42 0.24 9.06
CA ARG A 82 20.54 -0.64 9.40
C ARG A 82 21.73 -0.41 8.47
N THR A 83 21.47 -0.27 7.17
CA THR A 83 22.52 -0.05 6.17
C THR A 83 23.24 1.28 6.37
N GLU A 84 22.55 2.34 6.80
CA GLU A 84 23.18 3.64 7.09
C GLU A 84 24.09 3.68 8.33
N ARG A 85 24.02 2.66 9.20
CA ARG A 85 24.81 2.60 10.45
C ARG A 85 26.14 1.86 10.32
N VAL A 86 26.45 1.27 9.17
CA VAL A 86 27.68 0.51 8.88
C VAL A 86 28.52 1.29 7.89
#